data_AF-A0A533ZC61-F1
#
_entry.id   AF-A0A533ZC61-F1
#
_cell.length_a   1.000
_cell.length_b   1.000
_cell.length_c   1.000
_cell.angle_alpha   90.00
_cell.angle_beta   90.00
_cell.angle_gamma   90.00
#
_symmetry.space_group_name_H-M   'P 1'
#
loop_
_entity.id
_entity.type
_entity.pdbx_description
1 polymer ?
#
loop_
_entity_poly.entity_id
_entity_poly.type
_entity_poly.pdbx_seq_one_letter_code
_entity_poly.pdbx_strand_id
1 'polypeptide(L)'
;MAVFRTIVGLLPQILLFMLVGGRLDLLGGWNHTDSGFGVLILLFFVTPLATAILLVVEAIQYRKGTRGETATGSFFMPGLAIFLFLEALALDLYILSQLRMH
;
A
#
# COMPACT_ATOMS: atom_id res chain seq x y z
N MET A 1 12.26 -11.31 4.47
CA MET A 1 11.00 -11.35 3.70
C MET A 1 9.78 -10.99 4.55
N ALA A 2 9.58 -11.61 5.73
CA ALA A 2 8.44 -11.30 6.59
C ALA A 2 8.34 -9.81 6.98
N VAL A 3 9.44 -9.19 7.43
CA VAL A 3 9.48 -7.75 7.77
C VAL A 3 9.07 -6.87 6.59
N PHE A 4 9.60 -7.15 5.39
CA PHE A 4 9.22 -6.42 4.17
C PHE A 4 7.72 -6.55 3.89
N ARG A 5 7.18 -7.77 3.95
CA ARG A 5 5.73 -8.02 3.76
C ARG A 5 4.88 -7.27 4.76
N THR A 6 5.27 -7.27 6.04
CA THR A 6 4.57 -6.51 7.09
C THR A 6 4.60 -5.02 6.79
N ILE A 7 5.77 -4.46 6.46
CA ILE A 7 5.90 -3.04 6.13
C ILE A 7 5.00 -2.68 4.94
N VAL A 8 5.11 -3.43 3.84
CA VAL A 8 4.31 -3.16 2.63
C VAL A 8 2.82 -3.34 2.88
N GLY A 9 2.42 -4.33 3.68
CA GLY A 9 1.03 -4.54 4.06
C GLY A 9 0.45 -3.42 4.93
N LEU A 10 1.27 -2.71 5.69
CA LEU A 10 0.84 -1.57 6.49
C LEU A 10 0.72 -0.28 5.69
N LEU A 11 1.40 -0.15 4.53
CA LEU A 11 1.41 1.10 3.76
C LEU A 11 -0.01 1.55 3.31
N PRO A 12 -0.85 0.70 2.69
CA PRO A 12 -2.22 1.09 2.34
C PRO A 12 -3.05 1.47 3.57
N GLN A 13 -2.82 0.79 4.69
CA GLN A 13 -3.53 1.07 5.95
C GLN A 13 -3.13 2.42 6.54
N ILE A 14 -1.83 2.77 6.51
CA ILE A 14 -1.34 4.10 6.94
C ILE A 14 -1.93 5.19 6.03
N LEU A 15 -1.94 4.97 4.72
CA LEU A 15 -2.54 5.91 3.76
C LEU A 15 -4.04 6.11 4.03
N LEU A 16 -4.78 5.02 4.26
CA LEU A 16 -6.19 5.06 4.62
C LEU A 16 -6.41 5.81 5.95
N PHE A 17 -5.63 5.51 6.98
CA PHE A 17 -5.71 6.22 8.27
C PHE A 17 -5.44 7.71 8.14
N MET A 18 -4.49 8.09 7.28
CA MET A 18 -4.20 9.49 7.02
C MET A 18 -5.38 10.20 6.34
N LEU A 19 -6.03 9.54 5.37
CA LEU A 19 -7.20 10.08 4.69
C LEU A 19 -8.41 10.21 5.61
N VAL A 20 -8.74 9.13 6.32
CA VAL A 20 -9.88 9.10 7.25
C VAL A 20 -9.64 10.03 8.43
N GLY A 21 -8.42 10.01 8.99
CA GLY A 21 -8.03 10.88 10.09
C GLY A 21 -8.06 12.34 9.70
N GLY A 22 -7.62 12.70 8.50
CA GLY A 22 -7.70 14.07 7.99
C GLY A 22 -9.13 14.54 7.78
N ARG A 23 -10.03 13.66 7.32
CA ARG A 23 -11.46 13.99 7.14
C ARG A 23 -12.21 14.16 8.45
N LEU A 24 -11.87 13.36 9.45
CA LEU A 24 -12.52 13.39 10.76
C LEU A 24 -11.82 14.33 11.76
N ASP A 25 -10.84 15.11 11.29
CA ASP A 25 -9.99 15.99 12.11
C ASP A 25 -9.30 15.28 13.30
N LEU A 26 -9.04 13.98 13.16
CA LEU A 26 -8.38 13.15 14.18
C LEU A 26 -6.85 13.30 14.19
N LEU A 27 -6.31 14.07 13.25
CA LEU A 27 -4.87 14.32 13.12
C LEU A 27 -4.41 15.59 13.85
N GLY A 28 -5.30 16.23 14.63
CA GLY A 28 -4.97 17.42 15.42
C GLY A 28 -4.47 18.58 14.56
N GLY A 29 -5.08 18.78 13.38
CA GLY A 29 -4.68 19.81 12.42
C GLY A 29 -3.41 19.50 11.60
N TRP A 30 -2.75 18.35 11.80
CA TRP A 30 -1.53 18.00 11.05
C TRP A 30 -1.74 17.91 9.54
N ASN A 31 -2.94 17.52 9.10
CA ASN A 31 -3.38 17.51 7.70
C ASN A 31 -3.40 18.90 7.03
N HIS A 32 -3.36 19.99 7.80
CA HIS A 32 -3.28 21.36 7.29
C HIS A 32 -1.85 21.91 7.21
N THR A 33 -0.85 21.08 7.54
CA THR A 33 0.56 21.48 7.51
C THR A 33 1.26 20.99 6.24
N ASP A 34 2.31 21.70 5.81
CA ASP A 34 3.16 21.29 4.70
C ASP A 34 3.76 19.88 4.93
N SER A 35 4.05 19.55 6.19
CA SER A 35 4.58 18.24 6.58
C SER A 35 3.55 17.11 6.38
N GLY A 36 2.28 17.36 6.74
CA GLY A 36 1.19 16.41 6.50
C GLY A 36 0.94 16.22 5.01
N PHE A 37 0.91 17.31 4.24
CA PHE A 37 0.78 17.21 2.79
C PHE A 37 1.96 16.45 2.16
N GLY A 38 3.20 16.74 2.59
CA GLY A 38 4.40 16.04 2.11
C GLY A 38 4.36 14.53 2.39
N VAL A 39 3.90 14.11 3.57
CA VAL A 39 3.75 12.68 3.88
C VAL A 39 2.64 12.03 3.06
N LEU A 40 1.52 12.72 2.82
CA LEU A 40 0.45 12.21 1.97
C LEU A 40 0.96 11.96 0.54
N ILE A 41 1.69 12.91 -0.03
CA ILE A 41 2.28 12.78 -1.37
C ILE A 41 3.31 11.65 -1.40
N LEU A 42 4.15 11.53 -0.37
CA LEU A 42 5.09 10.42 -0.27
C LEU A 42 4.36 9.07 -0.27
N LEU A 43 3.33 8.91 0.56
CA LEU A 43 2.56 7.67 0.65
C LEU A 43 1.80 7.37 -0.65
N PHE A 44 1.26 8.39 -1.32
CA PHE A 44 0.61 8.26 -2.63
C PHE A 44 1.52 7.63 -3.68
N PHE A 45 2.83 7.93 -3.67
CA PHE A 45 3.76 7.30 -4.62
C PHE A 45 4.35 5.98 -4.11
N VAL A 46 4.72 5.92 -2.83
CA VAL A 46 5.44 4.77 -2.26
C VAL A 46 4.52 3.56 -2.10
N THR A 47 3.26 3.76 -1.73
CA THR A 47 2.30 2.67 -1.48
C THR A 47 2.02 1.81 -2.71
N PRO A 48 1.60 2.36 -3.87
CA PRO A 48 1.36 1.56 -5.07
C PRO A 48 2.65 0.92 -5.59
N LEU A 49 3.80 1.61 -5.50
CA LEU A 49 5.08 1.07 -5.96
C LEU A 49 5.53 -0.13 -5.10
N ALA A 50 5.46 0.00 -3.78
CA ALA A 50 5.87 -1.06 -2.87
C ALA A 50 4.96 -2.29 -2.96
N THR A 51 3.64 -2.09 -3.08
CA THR A 51 2.67 -3.18 -3.27
C THR A 51 2.81 -3.85 -4.64
N ALA A 52 3.16 -3.11 -5.70
CA ALA A 52 3.51 -3.68 -7.00
C ALA A 52 4.78 -4.55 -6.95
N ILE A 53 5.83 -4.09 -6.25
CA ILE A 53 7.06 -4.88 -6.04
C ILE A 53 6.72 -6.18 -5.29
N LEU A 54 5.92 -6.09 -4.22
CA LEU A 54 5.48 -7.27 -3.48
C LEU A 54 4.71 -8.24 -4.38
N LEU A 55 3.78 -7.75 -5.20
CA LEU A 55 3.02 -8.56 -6.16
C LEU A 55 3.93 -9.31 -7.14
N VAL A 56 4.93 -8.64 -7.71
CA VAL A 56 5.91 -9.27 -8.61
C VAL A 56 6.70 -10.36 -7.88
N VAL A 57 7.16 -10.07 -6.66
CA VAL A 57 7.93 -11.04 -5.88
C VAL A 57 7.09 -12.27 -5.51
N GLU A 58 5.85 -12.09 -5.06
CA GLU A 58 4.94 -13.20 -4.75
C GLU A 58 4.56 -14.00 -6.01
N ALA A 59 4.37 -13.35 -7.16
CA ALA A 59 4.10 -14.03 -8.42
C ALA A 59 5.29 -14.92 -8.87
N ILE A 60 6.53 -14.42 -8.71
CA ILE A 60 7.73 -15.20 -9.00
C ILE A 60 7.85 -16.39 -8.05
N GLN A 61 7.64 -16.18 -6.75
CA GLN A 61 7.70 -17.26 -5.74
C GLN A 61 6.61 -18.31 -5.97
N TYR A 62 5.38 -17.88 -6.28
CA TYR A 62 4.28 -18.77 -6.64
C TYR A 62 4.66 -19.67 -7.82
N ARG A 63 5.23 -19.08 -8.88
CA ARG A 63 5.67 -19.82 -10.08
C ARG A 63 6.80 -20.82 -9.79
N LYS A 64 7.72 -20.50 -8.88
CA LYS A 64 8.78 -21.43 -8.46
C LYS A 64 8.21 -22.58 -7.64
N GLY A 65 7.29 -22.27 -6.72
CA GLY A 65 6.58 -23.26 -5.90
C GLY A 65 5.76 -24.25 -6.74
N THR A 66 5.06 -23.78 -7.78
CA THR A 66 4.31 -24.66 -8.69
C THR A 66 5.21 -25.55 -9.56
N ARG A 67 6.51 -25.21 -9.69
CA ARG A 67 7.51 -26.00 -10.40
C ARG A 67 8.27 -26.98 -9.51
N GLY A 68 7.95 -27.05 -8.21
CA GLY A 68 8.63 -27.94 -7.26
C GLY A 68 10.05 -27.50 -6.88
N GLU A 69 10.48 -26.31 -7.30
CA GLU A 69 11.75 -25.71 -6.90
C GLU A 69 11.57 -25.11 -5.49
N THR A 70 11.95 -25.89 -4.46
CA THR A 70 12.08 -25.50 -3.05
C THR A 70 11.18 -24.34 -2.60
N ALA A 71 9.96 -24.68 -2.17
CA ALA A 71 9.04 -23.76 -1.50
C ALA A 71 9.52 -23.42 -0.08
N THR A 72 10.67 -22.76 0.04
CA THR A 72 11.17 -22.27 1.32
C THR A 72 10.53 -20.92 1.64
N GLY A 73 9.56 -20.96 2.56
CA GLY A 73 9.24 -19.82 3.41
C GLY A 73 7.94 -19.10 3.07
N SER A 74 6.89 -19.44 3.83
CA SER A 74 5.68 -18.66 4.05
C SER A 74 5.06 -18.12 2.76
N PHE A 75 4.19 -18.90 2.14
CA PHE A 75 3.32 -18.47 1.04
C PHE A 75 2.49 -17.26 1.49
N PHE A 76 2.95 -16.04 1.23
CA PHE A 76 2.04 -14.91 1.24
C PHE A 76 1.22 -15.12 -0.02
N MET A 77 -0.07 -15.42 0.14
CA MET A 77 -0.92 -15.76 -1.00
C MET A 77 -0.84 -14.63 -2.03
N PRO A 78 -0.57 -14.92 -3.31
CA PRO A 78 -0.53 -13.89 -4.35
C PRO A 78 -1.83 -13.05 -4.36
N GLY A 79 -2.95 -13.62 -3.92
CA GLY A 79 -4.21 -12.91 -3.70
C GLY A 79 -4.11 -11.73 -2.73
N LEU A 80 -3.32 -11.84 -1.64
CA LEU A 80 -3.14 -10.74 -0.68
C LEU A 80 -2.30 -9.61 -1.29
N ALA A 81 -1.26 -9.92 -2.06
CA ALA A 81 -0.48 -8.91 -2.76
C ALA A 81 -1.31 -8.19 -3.86
N ILE A 82 -2.18 -8.93 -4.57
CA ILE A 82 -3.15 -8.35 -5.50
C ILE A 82 -4.11 -7.41 -4.75
N PHE A 83 -4.67 -7.87 -3.63
CA PHE A 83 -5.59 -7.07 -2.82
C PHE A 83 -4.94 -5.77 -2.35
N LEU A 84 -3.73 -5.83 -1.78
CA LEU A 84 -3.00 -4.64 -1.31
C LEU A 84 -2.68 -3.67 -2.45
N PHE A 85 -2.33 -4.18 -3.63
CA PHE A 85 -2.05 -3.35 -4.79
C PHE A 85 -3.32 -2.67 -5.32
N LEU A 86 -4.44 -3.40 -5.42
CA LEU A 86 -5.73 -2.83 -5.81
C LEU A 86 -6.25 -1.82 -4.79
N GLU A 87 -6.07 -2.09 -3.49
CA GLU A 87 -6.40 -1.18 -2.40
C GLU A 87 -5.59 0.12 -2.53
N ALA A 88 -4.26 0.03 -2.73
CA ALA A 88 -3.42 1.19 -2.95
C ALA A 88 -3.89 2.04 -4.15
N LEU A 89 -4.14 1.41 -5.30
CA LEU A 89 -4.65 2.09 -6.48
C LEU A 89 -6.02 2.74 -6.24
N ALA A 90 -6.92 2.07 -5.51
CA ALA A 90 -8.22 2.61 -5.19
C ALA A 90 -8.12 3.86 -4.30
N LEU A 91 -7.21 3.86 -3.33
CA LEU A 91 -6.94 5.02 -2.46
C LEU A 91 -6.35 6.18 -3.26
N ASP A 92 -5.41 5.91 -4.18
CA ASP A 92 -4.82 6.94 -5.02
C ASP A 92 -5.85 7.56 -5.98
N LEU A 93 -6.66 6.73 -6.63
CA LEU A 93 -7.76 7.20 -7.48
C LEU A 93 -8.77 8.04 -6.68
N TYR A 94 -9.05 7.64 -5.45
CA TYR A 94 -9.90 8.42 -4.55
C TYR A 94 -9.27 9.78 -4.24
N ILE A 95 -7.99 9.85 -3.87
CA ILE A 95 -7.26 11.11 -3.65
C ILE A 95 -7.34 12.02 -4.87
N LEU A 96 -7.04 11.49 -6.05
CA LEU A 96 -7.11 12.24 -7.32
C LEU A 96 -8.54 12.73 -7.61
N SER A 97 -9.55 11.94 -7.30
CA SER A 97 -10.96 12.34 -7.48
C SER A 97 -11.33 13.53 -6.58
N GLN A 98 -10.80 13.59 -5.36
CA GLN A 98 -11.03 14.70 -4.44
C GLN A 98 -10.30 15.97 -4.89
N LEU A 99 -9.08 15.84 -5.43
CA LEU A 99 -8.34 16.97 -6.01
C LEU A 99 -9.03 17.59 -7.22
N ARG A 100 -9.79 16.79 -8.00
CA ARG A 100 -10.53 17.30 -9.18
C ARG A 100 -11.86 17.98 -8.81
N MET A 101 -12.42 17.67 -7.65
CA MET A 101 -13.69 18.25 -7.19
C MET A 101 -13.52 19.60 -6.46
N HIS A 102 -12.28 20.01 -6.22
CA HIS A 102 -11.89 21.35 -5.75
C HIS A 102 -11.26 22.16 -6.89
#